data_AF-A0A973Z9J9-F1
#
_entry.id   AF-A0A973Z9J9-F1
#
_cell.length_a   1.000
_cell.length_b   1.000
_cell.length_c   1.000
_cell.angle_alpha   90.00
_cell.angle_beta   90.00
_cell.angle_gamma   90.00
#
_symmetry.space_group_name_H-M   'P 1'
#
loop_
_entity.id
_entity.type
_entity.pdbx_description
1 polymer ?
#
loop_
_entity_poly.entity_id
_entity_poly.type
_entity_poly.pdbx_seq_one_letter_code
_entity_poly.pdbx_strand_id
1 'polypeptide(L)' 'IVTINSDDPPMFGTDLNNEYAVAARLLDLDERGLADLAKNAVTASFLDEPGKARIAQEIDTYTAGWLAP' A
#
# COMPACT_ATOMS: atom_id res chain seq x y z
N ILE A 1 2.26 12.43 5.17
CA ILE A 1 1.94 11.11 4.60
C ILE A 1 2.34 10.03 5.59
N VAL A 2 1.69 8.86 5.54
CA VAL A 2 2.00 7.71 6.39
C VAL A 2 2.25 6.49 5.49
N THR A 3 3.12 5.60 5.92
CA THR A 3 3.43 4.34 5.22
C THR A 3 3.20 3.16 6.15
N ILE A 4 2.83 2.01 5.58
CA ILE A 4 2.66 0.75 6.31
C ILE A 4 3.85 -0.15 5.99
N ASN A 5 4.50 -0.68 7.02
CA ASN A 5 5.68 -1.52 6.95
C ASN A 5 5.59 -2.58 8.05
N SER A 6 6.16 -3.76 7.82
CA SER A 6 6.16 -4.87 8.80
C SER A 6 7.26 -4.78 9.86
N ASP A 7 8.22 -3.86 9.69
CA ASP A 7 9.44 -3.74 10.50
C ASP A 7 10.28 -5.05 10.51
N ASP A 8 10.04 -5.95 11.47
CA ASP A 8 10.66 -7.28 11.57
C ASP A 8 9.57 -8.39 11.55
N PRO A 9 9.17 -8.86 10.36
CA PRO A 9 8.04 -9.79 10.24
C PRO A 9 8.20 -11.10 11.05
N PRO A 10 9.36 -11.79 11.08
CA PRO A 10 9.57 -12.94 11.94
C PRO A 10 9.46 -12.66 13.44
N MET A 11 9.94 -11.51 13.91
CA MET A 11 9.80 -11.11 15.32
C MET A 11 8.32 -10.94 15.67
N PHE A 12 7.58 -10.16 14.86
CA PHE A 12 6.20 -9.81 15.15
C PHE A 12 5.17 -10.86 14.70
N GLY A 13 5.61 -11.94 14.06
CA GLY A 13 4.74 -13.01 13.58
C GLY A 13 3.74 -12.52 12.52
N THR A 14 4.17 -11.62 11.66
CA THR A 14 3.34 -10.94 10.67
C THR A 14 3.97 -10.96 9.28
N ASP A 15 3.24 -10.45 8.28
CA ASP A 15 3.75 -10.08 6.97
C ASP A 15 3.14 -8.74 6.54
N LEU A 16 3.69 -8.14 5.48
CA LEU A 16 3.22 -6.84 5.02
C LEU A 16 1.74 -6.84 4.63
N ASN A 17 1.23 -7.93 4.02
CA ASN A 17 -0.17 -8.00 3.62
C ASN A 17 -1.09 -8.02 4.85
N ASN A 18 -0.70 -8.72 5.90
CA ASN A 18 -1.43 -8.73 7.17
C ASN A 18 -1.46 -7.34 7.82
N GLU A 19 -0.36 -6.57 7.76
CA GLU A 19 -0.35 -5.19 8.24
C GLU A 19 -1.33 -4.29 7.46
N TYR A 20 -1.40 -4.44 6.13
CA TYR A 20 -2.40 -3.75 5.30
C TYR A 20 -3.83 -4.21 5.63
N ALA A 21 -4.06 -5.50 5.87
CA ALA A 21 -5.37 -6.02 6.25
C ALA A 21 -5.83 -5.50 7.63
N VAL A 22 -4.91 -5.37 8.58
CA VAL A 22 -5.17 -4.76 9.89
C VAL A 22 -5.54 -3.28 9.71
N ALA A 23 -4.80 -2.53 8.90
CA ALA A 23 -5.11 -1.13 8.60
C ALA A 23 -6.50 -0.99 7.95
N ALA A 24 -6.84 -1.78 6.94
CA ALA A 24 -8.16 -1.78 6.32
C ALA A 24 -9.27 -2.01 7.34
N ARG A 25 -9.14 -3.03 8.19
CA ARG A 25 -10.16 -3.36 9.19
C ARG A 25 -10.32 -2.27 10.25
N LEU A 26 -9.22 -1.71 10.76
CA LEU A 26 -9.27 -0.75 11.86
C LEU A 26 -9.68 0.66 11.41
N LEU A 27 -9.42 1.00 10.15
CA LEU A 27 -9.68 2.32 9.58
C LEU A 27 -10.85 2.32 8.58
N ASP A 28 -11.53 1.18 8.41
CA ASP A 28 -12.66 0.98 7.48
C ASP A 28 -12.30 1.37 6.04
N LEU A 29 -11.12 0.92 5.56
CA LEU A 29 -10.63 1.23 4.21
C LEU A 29 -11.10 0.20 3.21
N ASP A 30 -11.49 0.70 2.04
CA ASP A 30 -11.71 -0.08 0.83
C ASP A 30 -10.40 -0.26 0.03
N GLU A 31 -10.50 -0.84 -1.17
CA GLU A 31 -9.36 -1.06 -2.06
C GLU A 31 -8.67 0.26 -2.45
N ARG A 32 -9.42 1.36 -2.53
CA ARG A 32 -8.86 2.68 -2.87
C ARG A 32 -8.06 3.23 -1.70
N GLY A 33 -8.56 3.09 -0.47
CA GLY A 33 -7.83 3.48 0.74
C GLY A 33 -6.52 2.69 0.89
N LEU A 34 -6.53 1.39 0.61
CA LEU A 34 -5.32 0.57 0.59
C LEU A 34 -4.34 1.02 -0.52
N ALA A 35 -4.84 1.33 -1.71
CA ALA A 35 -4.03 1.83 -2.80
C ALA A 35 -3.37 3.18 -2.46
N ASP A 36 -4.06 4.07 -1.75
CA ASP A 36 -3.51 5.35 -1.31
C ASP A 36 -2.41 5.18 -0.26
N LEU A 37 -2.54 4.21 0.66
CA LEU A 37 -1.45 3.84 1.58
C LEU A 37 -0.23 3.30 0.83
N ALA A 38 -0.44 2.43 -0.16
CA ALA A 38 0.63 1.90 -1.00
C ALA A 38 1.33 3.02 -1.80
N LYS A 39 0.56 3.95 -2.39
CA LYS A 39 1.11 5.10 -3.12
C LYS A 39 1.89 6.05 -2.21
N ASN A 40 1.48 6.25 -0.96
CA ASN A 40 2.28 7.02 -0.01
C ASN A 40 3.68 6.42 0.19
N ALA A 41 3.80 5.09 0.24
CA ALA A 41 5.10 4.41 0.35
C ALA A 41 5.96 4.63 -0.91
N VAL A 42 5.36 4.61 -2.10
CA VAL A 42 6.05 4.94 -3.36
C VAL A 42 6.55 6.39 -3.34
N THR A 43 5.70 7.35 -2.95
CA THR A 43 6.05 8.78 -2.86
C THR A 43 7.21 9.01 -1.88
N ALA A 44 7.18 8.35 -0.72
CA ALA A 44 8.19 8.47 0.32
C ALA A 44 9.51 7.73 0.01
N SER A 45 9.52 6.86 -1.00
CA SER A 45 10.71 6.10 -1.39
C SER A 45 11.83 6.98 -1.96
N PHE A 46 13.04 6.45 -1.98
CA PHE A 46 14.21 7.08 -2.61
C PHE A 46 14.34 6.79 -4.10
N LEU A 47 13.29 6.26 -4.72
CA LEU A 47 13.25 6.05 -6.16
C LEU A 47 13.21 7.42 -6.88
N ASP A 48 13.66 7.45 -8.13
CA ASP A 48 13.54 8.62 -8.97
C ASP A 48 12.09 8.88 -9.40
N GLU A 49 11.78 10.10 -9.81
CA GLU A 49 10.42 10.48 -10.20
C GLU A 49 9.83 9.60 -11.31
N PRO A 50 10.57 9.22 -12.37
CA PRO A 50 10.07 8.27 -13.37
C PRO A 50 9.73 6.90 -12.77
N GLY A 51 10.55 6.37 -11.87
CA GLY A 51 10.29 5.11 -11.20
C GLY A 51 9.08 5.17 -10.28
N LYS A 52 8.92 6.27 -9.52
CA LYS A 52 7.74 6.51 -8.68
C LYS A 52 6.47 6.57 -9.50
N ALA A 53 6.49 7.31 -10.61
CA ALA A 53 5.35 7.44 -11.51
C ALA A 53 4.93 6.07 -12.09
N ARG A 54 5.90 5.26 -12.51
CA ARG A 54 5.64 3.90 -13.01
C ARG A 54 4.92 3.03 -11.97
N ILE A 55 5.46 2.94 -10.74
CA ILE A 55 4.88 2.08 -9.70
C ILE A 55 3.51 2.61 -9.25
N ALA A 56 3.33 3.93 -9.13
CA ALA A 56 2.03 4.52 -8.83
C ALA A 56 0.98 4.15 -9.89
N GLN A 57 1.34 4.20 -11.18
CA GLN A 57 0.46 3.79 -12.26
C GLN A 57 0.14 2.28 -12.25
N GLU A 58 1.11 1.43 -11.87
CA GLU A 58 0.88 -0.01 -11.67
C GLU A 58 -0.15 -0.26 -10.55
N ILE A 59 -0.05 0.47 -9.43
CA ILE A 59 -1.01 0.40 -8.33
C ILE A 59 -2.39 0.86 -8.78
N ASP A 60 -2.51 2.00 -9.47
CA ASP A 60 -3.80 2.50 -9.97
C ASP A 60 -4.43 1.51 -10.97
N THR A 61 -3.63 0.92 -11.86
CA THR A 61 -4.09 -0.07 -12.85
C THR A 61 -4.61 -1.33 -12.16
N TYR A 62 -3.87 -1.85 -11.17
CA TYR A 62 -4.29 -3.02 -10.41
C TYR A 62 -5.59 -2.74 -9.65
N THR A 63 -5.66 -1.60 -8.95
CA THR A 63 -6.81 -1.23 -8.13
C THR A 63 -8.06 -1.04 -8.98
N ALA A 64 -7.94 -0.42 -10.16
CA ALA A 64 -9.05 -0.25 -11.09
C ALA A 64 -9.66 -1.58 -11.57
N GLY A 65 -8.86 -2.66 -11.62
CA GLY A 65 -9.33 -4.00 -11.96
C GLY A 65 -9.97 -4.77 -10.79
N TRP A 66 -9.88 -4.25 -9.58
CA TRP A 66 -10.33 -4.90 -8.34
C TRP A 66 -11.46 -4.19 -7.62
N LEU A 67 -11.89 -3.03 -8.12
CA LEU A 67 -13.02 -2.30 -7.54
C LEU A 67 -14.24 -3.23 -7.46
N ALA A 68 -14.66 -3.52 -6.23
CA ALA A 68 -15.94 -4.17 -6.00
C ALA A 68 -17.06 -3.30 -6.62
N PRO A 69 -18.10 -3.91 -7.22
CA PRO A 69 -19.23 -3.18 -7.78
C PRO A 69 -20.02 -2.37 -6.74
#